data_AF-X0YRM4-F1
#
_entry.id   AF-X0YRM4-F1
#
_cell.length_a   1.000
_cell.length_b   1.000
_cell.length_c   1.000
_cell.angle_alpha   90.00
_cell.angle_beta   90.00
_cell.angle_gamma   90.00
#
_symmetry.space_group_name_H-M   'P 1'
#
loop_
_entity.id
_entity.type
_entity.pdbx_description
1 polymer ?
#
loop_
_entity_poly.entity_id
_entity_poly.type
_entity_poly.pdbx_seq_one_letter_code
_entity_poly.pdbx_strand_id
1 'polypeptide(L)'
;VADKLYANEFSIHDPIGKHISTSHYDGWQTLAVETIDGVNTILWEYTPTGRLHYWRTDASWNWQSSIGKHFDGSTEYYEAEINFEIDINKDGTLGEPVPAPVPAPEPEFSPIESNGSVILGEDVADKLYANEFSIHDPIGKHISTSHYDGWQTLAVETIDGVNTILWEYTPTGRLHYWRTDASWNWQSSI
;
A
#
# COMPACT_ATOMS: atom_id res chain seq x y z
N VAL A 1 9.46 42.77 16.07
CA VAL A 1 9.88 42.07 17.29
C VAL A 1 9.54 40.61 17.05
N ALA A 2 10.46 39.67 17.25
CA ALA A 2 10.12 38.25 17.08
C ALA A 2 9.09 37.85 18.16
N ASP A 3 8.01 37.19 17.75
CA ASP A 3 6.93 36.82 18.66
C ASP A 3 7.45 35.83 19.70
N LYS A 4 7.19 36.14 20.96
CA LYS A 4 7.62 35.34 22.10
C LYS A 4 6.75 34.09 22.21
N LEU A 5 7.39 32.95 22.50
CA LEU A 5 6.69 31.67 22.59
C LEU A 5 6.16 31.41 23.99
N TYR A 6 4.92 30.93 24.03
CA TYR A 6 4.26 30.49 25.24
C TYR A 6 3.75 29.07 25.01
N ALA A 7 3.78 28.27 26.06
CA ALA A 7 3.04 27.02 26.14
C ALA A 7 1.86 27.25 27.08
N ASN A 8 0.66 27.30 26.51
CA ASN A 8 -0.51 27.84 27.18
C ASN A 8 -0.22 29.26 27.70
N GLU A 9 -0.26 29.47 29.01
CA GLU A 9 -0.01 30.74 29.70
C GLU A 9 1.45 30.92 30.18
N PHE A 10 2.30 29.91 30.01
CA PHE A 10 3.68 29.92 30.51
C PHE A 10 4.67 30.36 29.44
N SER A 11 5.51 31.35 29.77
CA SER A 11 6.65 31.75 28.95
C SER A 11 7.70 30.65 28.92
N ILE A 12 8.27 30.40 27.74
CA ILE A 12 9.31 29.39 27.56
C ILE A 12 10.69 30.03 27.63
N HIS A 13 11.60 29.49 28.44
CA HIS A 13 12.92 30.08 28.68
C HIS A 13 14.07 29.17 28.25
N ASP A 14 15.11 29.78 27.69
CA ASP A 14 16.36 29.11 27.32
C ASP A 14 17.27 28.82 28.55
N PRO A 15 18.44 28.18 28.37
CA PRO A 15 19.33 27.81 29.48
C PRO A 15 19.81 28.97 30.36
N ILE A 16 19.73 30.22 29.88
CA ILE A 16 20.14 31.42 30.62
C ILE A 16 18.94 32.23 31.12
N GLY A 17 17.72 31.68 31.02
CA GLY A 17 16.49 32.32 31.50
C GLY A 17 15.91 33.37 30.54
N LYS A 18 16.33 33.39 29.27
CA LYS A 18 15.80 34.33 28.28
C LYS A 18 14.56 33.72 27.61
N HIS A 19 13.48 34.51 27.56
CA HIS A 19 12.26 34.13 26.87
C HIS A 19 12.52 33.93 25.38
N ILE A 20 12.20 32.76 24.85
CA ILE A 20 12.49 32.39 23.46
C ILE A 20 11.43 32.90 22.47
N SER A 21 11.77 32.86 21.19
CA SER A 21 10.91 33.10 20.04
C SER A 21 11.10 31.95 19.02
N THR A 22 10.23 31.87 18.01
CA THR A 22 10.29 30.83 16.96
C THR A 22 11.65 30.68 16.28
N SER A 23 12.40 31.77 16.10
CA SER A 23 13.76 31.77 15.52
C SER A 23 14.79 32.30 16.51
N HIS A 24 14.79 31.79 17.75
CA HIS A 24 15.64 32.30 18.83
C HIS A 24 17.15 32.08 18.59
N TYR A 25 17.52 31.00 17.92
CA TYR A 25 18.90 30.72 17.49
C TYR A 25 18.99 30.67 15.98
N ASP A 26 20.14 31.10 15.45
CA ASP A 26 20.40 31.08 14.01
C ASP A 26 20.32 29.65 13.44
N GLY A 27 19.60 29.51 12.34
CA GLY A 27 19.31 28.22 11.69
C GLY A 27 18.35 27.29 12.42
N TRP A 28 17.87 27.64 13.62
CA TRP A 28 16.91 26.84 14.37
C TRP A 28 15.51 27.43 14.36
N GLN A 29 14.52 26.56 14.22
CA GLN A 29 13.11 26.91 14.31
C GLN A 29 12.42 26.04 15.37
N THR A 30 11.60 26.64 16.22
CA THR A 30 10.66 25.90 17.07
C THR A 30 9.48 25.43 16.22
N LEU A 31 9.18 24.14 16.24
CA LEU A 31 8.04 23.56 15.52
C LEU A 31 6.81 23.45 16.41
N ALA A 32 6.97 22.85 17.60
CA ALA A 32 5.85 22.55 18.49
C ALA A 32 6.34 22.39 19.94
N VAL A 33 5.38 22.36 20.87
CA VAL A 33 5.58 22.16 22.31
C VAL A 33 4.51 21.22 22.85
N GLU A 34 4.88 20.26 23.70
CA GLU A 34 3.93 19.26 24.23
C GLU A 34 4.42 18.71 25.58
N THR A 35 3.51 18.14 26.39
CA THR A 35 3.87 17.39 27.60
C THR A 35 3.85 15.89 27.31
N ILE A 36 5.02 15.31 27.08
CA ILE A 36 5.17 13.89 26.70
C ILE A 36 5.60 13.11 27.94
N ASP A 37 4.81 12.11 28.32
CA ASP A 37 5.03 11.29 29.52
C ASP A 37 5.29 12.11 30.80
N GLY A 38 4.58 13.23 30.93
CA GLY A 38 4.71 14.14 32.08
C GLY A 38 5.92 15.07 32.03
N VAL A 39 6.65 15.14 30.91
CA VAL A 39 7.79 16.04 30.71
C VAL A 39 7.47 17.07 29.63
N ASN A 40 7.49 18.34 30.01
CA ASN A 40 7.33 19.46 29.08
C ASN A 40 8.49 19.48 28.08
N THR A 41 8.16 19.33 26.80
CA THR A 41 9.12 19.12 25.72
C THR A 41 8.87 20.12 24.58
N ILE A 42 9.96 20.63 24.00
CA ILE A 42 9.92 21.55 22.86
C ILE A 42 10.63 20.89 21.69
N LEU A 43 9.98 20.84 20.55
CA LEU A 43 10.53 20.33 19.31
C LEU A 43 11.15 21.46 18.48
N TRP A 44 12.39 21.25 18.09
CA TRP A 44 13.17 22.16 17.26
C TRP A 44 13.64 21.47 15.99
N GLU A 45 13.71 22.24 14.91
CA GLU A 45 14.31 21.83 13.66
C GLU A 45 15.48 22.75 13.32
N TYR A 46 16.60 22.15 12.93
CA TYR A 46 17.68 22.87 12.28
C TYR A 46 17.41 22.92 10.78
N THR A 47 16.87 24.04 10.31
CA THR A 47 16.34 24.21 8.95
C THR A 47 17.36 23.96 7.83
N PRO A 48 18.69 24.16 8.01
CA PRO A 48 19.65 23.82 6.96
C PRO A 48 19.77 22.33 6.66
N THR A 49 19.39 21.44 7.58
CA THR A 49 19.53 19.98 7.38
C THR A 49 18.28 19.18 7.71
N GLY A 50 17.19 19.81 8.15
CA GLY A 50 15.97 19.12 8.61
C GLY A 50 16.18 18.28 9.88
N ARG A 51 17.24 18.57 10.65
CA ARG A 51 17.57 17.78 11.85
C ARG A 51 16.69 18.20 13.01
N LEU A 52 16.07 17.24 13.67
CA LEU A 52 15.29 17.48 14.89
C LEU A 52 16.16 17.46 16.16
N HIS A 53 15.69 18.25 17.12
CA HIS A 53 16.25 18.37 18.46
C HIS A 53 15.13 18.65 19.46
N TYR A 54 15.18 18.01 20.61
CA TYR A 54 14.25 18.20 21.69
C TYR A 54 14.90 19.00 22.80
N TRP A 55 14.14 19.90 23.41
CA TRP A 55 14.43 20.42 24.73
C TRP A 55 13.46 19.82 25.73
N ARG A 56 13.98 19.37 26.87
CA ARG A 56 13.17 19.05 28.04
C ARG A 56 13.22 20.22 29.00
N THR A 57 12.07 20.57 29.55
CA THR A 57 11.90 21.68 30.47
C THR A 57 11.30 21.21 31.78
N ASP A 58 11.38 22.05 32.81
CA ASP A 58 10.64 21.84 34.04
C ASP A 58 9.13 22.16 33.86
N ALA A 59 8.34 21.99 34.92
CA ALA A 59 6.90 22.27 34.89
C ALA A 59 6.56 23.75 34.60
N SER A 60 7.54 24.66 34.72
CA SER A 60 7.40 26.09 34.43
C SER A 60 8.01 26.48 33.07
N TRP A 61 8.31 25.51 32.21
CA TRP A 61 8.86 25.71 30.87
C TRP A 61 10.26 26.36 30.85
N ASN A 62 11.06 26.15 31.90
CA ASN A 62 12.47 26.49 31.91
C ASN A 62 13.31 25.32 31.42
N TRP A 63 14.25 25.59 30.52
CA TRP A 63 15.16 24.59 29.98
C TRP A 63 15.90 23.77 31.05
N GLN A 64 15.98 22.45 30.87
CA GLN A 64 16.70 21.51 31.74
C GLN A 64 17.74 20.69 30.97
N SER A 65 17.36 20.18 29.79
CA SER A 65 18.27 19.39 28.95
C SER A 65 17.87 19.42 27.49
N SER A 66 18.75 18.91 26.62
CA SER A 66 18.49 18.78 25.20
C SER A 66 18.98 17.44 24.66
N ILE A 67 18.26 16.87 23.70
CA ILE A 67 18.62 15.61 23.02
C ILE A 67 18.31 15.71 21.53
N GLY A 68 19.15 15.12 20.68
CA GLY A 68 18.79 14.84 19.30
C GLY A 68 19.95 14.61 18.35
N LYS A 69 19.84 15.12 17.12
CA LYS A 69 20.40 14.54 15.87
C LYS A 69 19.50 13.45 15.27
N HIS A 70 18.20 13.70 15.27
CA HIS A 70 17.23 12.84 14.59
C HIS A 70 16.96 13.38 13.20
N PHE A 71 16.87 12.48 12.23
CA PHE A 71 16.65 12.78 10.83
C PHE A 71 15.48 11.94 10.33
N ASP A 72 14.87 12.38 9.23
CA ASP A 72 13.87 11.59 8.52
C ASP A 72 14.40 10.16 8.27
N GLY A 73 13.55 9.16 8.50
CA GLY A 73 13.92 7.75 8.53
C GLY A 73 14.38 7.18 9.88
N SER A 74 14.53 8.01 10.93
CA SER A 74 14.82 7.53 12.29
C SER A 74 13.56 7.38 13.14
N THR A 75 13.55 6.40 14.04
CA THR A 75 12.43 6.17 14.96
C THR A 75 12.06 7.43 15.73
N GLU A 76 13.05 8.17 16.25
CA GLU A 76 12.75 9.36 17.05
C GLU A 76 12.26 10.56 16.23
N TYR A 77 12.49 10.56 14.91
CA TYR A 77 11.89 11.55 14.02
C TYR A 77 10.39 11.24 13.84
N TYR A 78 10.07 9.99 13.57
CA TYR A 78 8.69 9.53 13.43
C TYR A 78 7.90 9.59 14.75
N GLU A 79 8.54 9.30 15.88
CA GLU A 79 7.94 9.54 17.20
C GLU A 79 7.69 11.04 17.45
N ALA A 80 8.48 11.93 16.86
CA ALA A 80 8.22 13.37 16.93
C ALA A 80 6.87 13.70 16.28
N GLU A 81 6.64 13.17 15.08
CA GLU A 81 5.40 13.42 14.33
C GLU A 81 4.17 12.94 15.09
N ILE A 82 4.27 11.76 15.72
CA ILE A 82 3.19 11.20 16.53
C ILE A 82 2.98 12.02 17.81
N ASN A 83 4.04 12.27 18.57
CA ASN A 83 3.92 12.91 19.89
C ASN A 83 3.50 14.37 19.81
N PHE A 84 3.88 15.08 18.75
CA PHE A 84 3.53 16.49 18.54
C PHE A 84 2.38 16.68 17.54
N GLU A 85 1.83 15.59 17.00
CA GLU A 85 0.73 15.59 16.03
C GLU A 85 0.97 16.50 14.81
N ILE A 86 2.21 16.48 14.28
CA ILE A 86 2.61 17.24 13.10
C ILE A 86 3.29 16.35 12.07
N ASP A 87 2.89 16.47 10.81
CA ASP A 87 3.57 15.84 9.67
C ASP A 87 4.75 16.74 9.25
N ILE A 88 5.96 16.36 9.66
CA ILE A 88 7.17 17.18 9.49
C ILE A 88 7.74 16.97 8.09
N ASN A 89 7.79 15.72 7.61
CA ASN A 89 8.35 15.37 6.30
C ASN A 89 7.36 15.60 5.13
N LYS A 90 6.07 15.84 5.42
CA LYS A 90 4.98 16.11 4.48
C LYS A 90 4.65 14.91 3.58
N ASP A 91 4.81 13.70 4.10
CA ASP A 91 4.44 12.47 3.38
C ASP A 91 2.94 12.13 3.49
N GLY A 92 2.19 12.88 4.30
CA GLY A 92 0.75 12.71 4.50
C GLY A 92 0.40 11.71 5.60
N THR A 93 1.38 11.20 6.34
CA THR A 93 1.20 10.32 7.49
C THR A 93 1.83 10.90 8.76
N LEU A 94 1.47 10.36 9.92
CA LEU A 94 2.15 10.67 11.18
C LEU A 94 2.98 9.45 11.57
N GLY A 95 4.29 9.64 11.70
CA GLY A 95 5.21 8.59 12.12
C GLY A 95 5.75 7.80 10.94
N GLU A 96 6.13 6.54 11.18
CA GLU A 96 6.80 5.76 10.15
C GLU A 96 5.82 5.42 9.03
N PRO A 97 6.15 5.73 7.76
CA PRO A 97 5.25 5.48 6.64
C PRO A 97 5.04 3.97 6.51
N VAL A 98 3.77 3.56 6.50
CA VAL A 98 3.42 2.16 6.23
C VAL A 98 3.68 1.91 4.73
N PRO A 99 4.59 1.00 4.36
CA PRO A 99 4.82 0.70 2.95
C PRO A 99 3.51 0.24 2.32
N ALA A 100 3.19 0.79 1.14
CA ALA A 100 2.04 0.35 0.39
C ALA A 100 2.10 -1.18 0.20
N PRO A 101 0.99 -1.91 0.34
CA PRO A 101 0.97 -3.33 0.07
C PRO A 101 1.50 -3.55 -1.35
N VAL A 102 2.52 -4.41 -1.47
CA VAL A 102 3.01 -4.85 -2.78
C VAL A 102 1.80 -5.48 -3.49
N PRO A 103 1.41 -5.04 -4.70
CA PRO A 103 0.32 -5.66 -5.42
C PRO A 103 0.66 -7.15 -5.59
N ALA A 104 -0.32 -8.02 -5.34
CA ALA A 104 -0.17 -9.45 -5.61
C ALA A 104 0.29 -9.62 -7.07
N PRO A 105 1.18 -10.58 -7.38
CA PRO A 105 1.55 -10.85 -8.76
C PRO A 105 0.25 -11.14 -9.55
N GLU A 106 0.09 -10.48 -10.69
CA GLU A 106 -0.96 -10.85 -11.63
C GLU A 106 -0.82 -12.34 -11.94
N PRO A 107 -1.92 -13.10 -12.02
CA PRO A 107 -1.83 -14.53 -12.28
C PRO A 107 -1.11 -14.76 -13.62
N GLU A 108 0.00 -15.51 -13.59
CA GLU A 108 0.76 -15.85 -14.79
C GLU A 108 0.03 -16.93 -15.58
N PHE A 109 -0.76 -16.51 -16.56
CA PHE A 109 -1.33 -17.40 -17.57
C PHE A 109 -0.64 -17.17 -18.91
N SER A 110 -0.26 -18.25 -19.58
CA SER A 110 0.20 -18.19 -20.98
C SER A 110 -1.02 -18.24 -21.90
N PRO A 111 -1.19 -17.28 -22.83
CA PRO A 111 -2.32 -17.32 -23.76
C PRO A 111 -2.14 -18.47 -24.76
N ILE A 112 -3.13 -19.36 -24.81
CA ILE A 112 -3.29 -20.39 -25.85
C ILE A 112 -3.97 -19.76 -27.07
N GLU A 113 -5.00 -18.96 -26.83
CA GLU A 113 -5.83 -18.32 -27.85
C GLU A 113 -6.21 -16.92 -27.36
N SER A 114 -6.11 -15.92 -28.23
CA SER A 114 -6.26 -14.50 -27.86
C SER A 114 -7.01 -13.67 -28.91
N ASN A 115 -7.71 -14.31 -29.84
CA ASN A 115 -8.58 -13.63 -30.78
C ASN A 115 -9.98 -13.49 -30.18
N GLY A 116 -10.51 -12.28 -30.21
CA GLY A 116 -11.86 -12.02 -29.72
C GLY A 116 -11.85 -11.30 -28.38
N SER A 117 -12.91 -11.49 -27.60
CA SER A 117 -13.14 -10.75 -26.35
C SER A 117 -12.71 -11.52 -25.10
N VAL A 118 -12.46 -12.82 -25.24
CA VAL A 118 -12.03 -13.71 -24.17
C VAL A 118 -10.72 -14.37 -24.58
N ILE A 119 -9.72 -14.31 -23.70
CA ILE A 119 -8.45 -15.00 -23.87
C ILE A 119 -8.56 -16.40 -23.26
N LEU A 120 -8.23 -17.44 -24.01
CA LEU A 120 -7.96 -18.76 -23.44
C LEU A 120 -6.52 -18.78 -22.90
N GLY A 121 -6.37 -18.83 -21.58
CA GLY A 121 -5.07 -18.92 -20.90
C GLY A 121 -4.84 -20.28 -20.24
N GLU A 122 -3.58 -20.65 -20.06
CA GLU A 122 -3.16 -21.78 -19.21
C GLU A 122 -2.18 -21.35 -18.12
N ASP A 123 -2.33 -21.90 -16.91
CA ASP A 123 -1.32 -21.74 -15.85
C ASP A 123 -0.21 -22.81 -15.92
N VAL A 124 0.79 -22.69 -15.04
CA VAL A 124 1.90 -23.64 -14.92
C VAL A 124 1.49 -25.07 -14.52
N ALA A 125 0.23 -25.28 -14.14
CA ALA A 125 -0.36 -26.58 -13.83
C ALA A 125 -1.30 -27.07 -14.95
N ASP A 126 -1.17 -26.48 -16.15
CA ASP A 126 -1.96 -26.74 -17.36
C ASP A 126 -3.46 -26.48 -17.19
N LYS A 127 -3.87 -25.65 -16.22
CA LYS A 127 -5.29 -25.34 -15.99
C LYS A 127 -5.76 -24.20 -16.87
N LEU A 128 -6.97 -24.34 -17.41
CA LEU A 128 -7.52 -23.39 -18.36
C LEU A 128 -8.34 -22.28 -17.71
N TYR A 129 -8.15 -21.08 -18.24
CA TYR A 129 -8.85 -19.88 -17.83
C TYR A 129 -9.42 -19.16 -19.05
N ALA A 130 -10.58 -18.54 -18.85
CA ALA A 130 -11.16 -17.57 -19.76
C ALA A 130 -10.93 -16.19 -19.16
N ASN A 131 -9.97 -15.43 -19.70
CA ASN A 131 -9.36 -14.29 -19.01
C ASN A 131 -8.85 -14.74 -17.62
N GLU A 132 -9.30 -14.12 -16.54
CA GLU A 132 -8.99 -14.52 -15.17
C GLU A 132 -9.90 -15.62 -14.57
N PHE A 133 -10.92 -16.11 -15.30
CA PHE A 133 -11.91 -17.04 -14.75
C PHE A 133 -11.57 -18.50 -15.03
N SER A 134 -11.49 -19.31 -13.97
CA SER A 134 -11.30 -20.76 -14.08
C SER A 134 -12.49 -21.45 -14.76
N ILE A 135 -12.21 -22.38 -15.67
CA ILE A 135 -13.24 -23.12 -16.40
C ILE A 135 -13.50 -24.47 -15.75
N HIS A 136 -14.76 -24.79 -15.46
CA HIS A 136 -15.13 -26.01 -14.73
C HIS A 136 -16.01 -26.96 -15.55
N ASP A 137 -15.75 -28.25 -15.40
CA ASP A 137 -16.52 -29.33 -16.02
C ASP A 137 -17.86 -29.60 -15.31
N PRO A 138 -18.69 -30.56 -15.77
CA PRO A 138 -20.01 -30.84 -15.19
C PRO A 138 -20.01 -31.25 -13.70
N ILE A 139 -18.86 -31.66 -13.15
CA ILE A 139 -18.73 -32.04 -11.73
C ILE A 139 -17.96 -30.98 -10.92
N GLY A 140 -17.71 -29.81 -11.51
CA GLY A 140 -17.01 -28.70 -10.85
C GLY A 140 -15.49 -28.86 -10.82
N LYS A 141 -14.91 -29.76 -11.63
CA LYS A 141 -13.46 -29.92 -11.71
C LYS A 141 -12.88 -28.92 -12.71
N HIS A 142 -11.84 -28.20 -12.30
CA HIS A 142 -11.10 -27.28 -13.16
C HIS A 142 -10.40 -28.04 -14.29
N ILE A 143 -10.72 -27.66 -15.53
CA ILE A 143 -10.26 -28.36 -16.73
C ILE A 143 -8.82 -27.96 -17.12
N SER A 144 -8.19 -28.83 -17.91
CA SER A 144 -6.94 -28.60 -18.63
C SER A 144 -7.13 -28.81 -20.14
N THR A 145 -6.15 -28.44 -20.96
CA THR A 145 -6.13 -28.63 -22.42
C THR A 145 -6.44 -30.06 -22.86
N SER A 146 -6.04 -31.06 -22.07
CA SER A 146 -6.27 -32.49 -22.32
C SER A 146 -7.14 -33.14 -21.23
N HIS A 147 -8.17 -32.45 -20.76
CA HIS A 147 -9.01 -32.91 -19.65
C HIS A 147 -9.75 -34.23 -19.93
N TYR A 148 -10.16 -34.46 -21.18
CA TYR A 148 -10.74 -35.72 -21.63
C TYR A 148 -9.87 -36.37 -22.71
N ASP A 149 -9.78 -37.69 -22.67
CA ASP A 149 -8.98 -38.45 -23.62
C ASP A 149 -9.43 -38.20 -25.06
N GLY A 150 -8.47 -37.82 -25.91
CA GLY A 150 -8.68 -37.47 -27.32
C GLY A 150 -9.38 -36.12 -27.58
N TRP A 151 -9.74 -35.34 -26.55
CA TRP A 151 -10.34 -34.01 -26.72
C TRP A 151 -9.35 -32.90 -26.36
N GLN A 152 -9.35 -31.85 -27.17
CA GLN A 152 -8.58 -30.63 -26.93
C GLN A 152 -9.50 -29.40 -26.91
N THR A 153 -9.26 -28.47 -25.99
CA THR A 153 -9.90 -27.16 -26.01
C THR A 153 -9.18 -26.25 -27.01
N LEU A 154 -9.94 -25.64 -27.92
CA LEU A 154 -9.38 -24.76 -28.97
C LEU A 154 -9.57 -23.28 -28.67
N ALA A 155 -10.75 -22.91 -28.16
CA ALA A 155 -11.11 -21.51 -27.92
C ALA A 155 -12.22 -21.40 -26.89
N VAL A 156 -12.34 -20.22 -26.29
CA VAL A 156 -13.44 -19.83 -25.40
C VAL A 156 -13.93 -18.44 -25.79
N GLU A 157 -15.24 -18.24 -25.85
CA GLU A 157 -15.79 -16.94 -26.26
C GLU A 157 -17.20 -16.72 -25.67
N THR A 158 -17.58 -15.45 -25.54
CA THR A 158 -18.96 -15.06 -25.22
C THR A 158 -19.72 -14.79 -26.51
N ILE A 159 -20.55 -15.74 -26.94
CA ILE A 159 -21.30 -15.65 -28.20
C ILE A 159 -22.76 -15.34 -27.88
N ASP A 160 -23.26 -14.19 -28.34
CA ASP A 160 -24.62 -13.72 -28.08
C ASP A 160 -24.99 -13.72 -26.58
N GLY A 161 -24.02 -13.37 -25.73
CA GLY A 161 -24.19 -13.36 -24.27
C GLY A 161 -24.09 -14.72 -23.59
N VAL A 162 -23.70 -15.77 -24.31
CA VAL A 162 -23.51 -17.13 -23.78
C VAL A 162 -22.04 -17.52 -23.83
N ASN A 163 -21.45 -17.77 -22.67
CA ASN A 163 -20.09 -18.29 -22.56
C ASN A 163 -20.04 -19.68 -23.18
N THR A 164 -19.12 -19.85 -24.14
CA THR A 164 -19.04 -21.02 -25.00
C THR A 164 -17.59 -21.51 -25.07
N ILE A 165 -17.40 -22.83 -25.02
CA ILE A 165 -16.08 -23.46 -25.14
C ILE A 165 -16.11 -24.36 -26.38
N LEU A 166 -15.14 -24.18 -27.28
CA LEU A 166 -14.95 -25.02 -28.46
C LEU A 166 -13.96 -26.14 -28.16
N TRP A 167 -14.38 -27.36 -28.44
CA TRP A 167 -13.60 -28.57 -28.31
C TRP A 167 -13.42 -29.26 -29.65
N GLU A 168 -12.27 -29.90 -29.85
CA GLU A 168 -11.99 -30.77 -30.98
C GLU A 168 -11.61 -32.17 -30.50
N TYR A 169 -12.24 -33.19 -31.09
CA TYR A 169 -11.83 -34.58 -30.92
C TYR A 169 -10.72 -34.88 -31.92
N THR A 170 -9.47 -34.80 -31.46
CA THR A 170 -8.26 -34.83 -32.29
C THR A 170 -8.13 -36.08 -33.19
N PRO A 171 -8.67 -37.27 -32.85
CA PRO A 171 -8.61 -38.41 -33.76
C PRO A 171 -9.43 -38.26 -35.05
N THR A 172 -10.43 -37.37 -35.06
CA THR A 172 -11.37 -37.24 -36.20
C THR A 172 -11.59 -35.80 -36.68
N GLY A 173 -11.15 -34.80 -35.91
CA GLY A 173 -11.44 -33.38 -36.14
C GLY A 173 -12.89 -32.99 -35.84
N ARG A 174 -13.65 -33.86 -35.16
CA ARG A 174 -15.04 -33.56 -34.78
C ARG A 174 -15.06 -32.42 -33.76
N LEU A 175 -15.80 -31.37 -34.05
CA LEU A 175 -16.03 -30.27 -33.13
C LEU A 175 -17.18 -30.54 -32.16
N HIS A 176 -17.11 -29.92 -30.99
CA HIS A 176 -18.16 -29.93 -29.98
C HIS A 176 -18.12 -28.65 -29.16
N TYR A 177 -19.28 -28.22 -28.65
CA TYR A 177 -19.36 -26.99 -27.86
C TYR A 177 -19.92 -27.27 -26.48
N TRP A 178 -19.37 -26.59 -25.49
CA TRP A 178 -20.03 -26.42 -24.20
C TRP A 178 -20.59 -25.02 -24.08
N ARG A 179 -21.70 -24.91 -23.37
CA ARG A 179 -22.19 -23.64 -22.82
C ARG A 179 -21.96 -23.63 -21.33
N THR A 180 -21.48 -22.50 -20.82
CA THR A 180 -21.23 -22.28 -19.40
C THR A 180 -22.09 -21.15 -18.86
N ASP A 181 -22.16 -21.04 -17.54
CA ASP A 181 -22.69 -19.85 -16.89
C ASP A 181 -21.70 -18.67 -16.94
N ALA A 182 -22.08 -17.52 -16.38
CA ALA A 182 -21.24 -16.32 -16.33
C ALA A 182 -19.91 -16.52 -15.58
N SER A 183 -19.80 -17.59 -14.78
CA SER A 183 -18.61 -17.96 -14.01
C SER A 183 -17.84 -19.13 -14.63
N TRP A 184 -18.11 -19.44 -15.90
CA TRP A 184 -17.44 -20.50 -16.66
C TRP A 184 -17.62 -21.92 -16.10
N ASN A 185 -18.72 -22.16 -15.37
CA ASN A 185 -19.12 -23.53 -15.00
C ASN A 185 -20.00 -24.15 -16.09
N TRP A 186 -19.73 -25.40 -16.44
CA TRP A 186 -20.52 -26.15 -17.42
C TRP A 186 -22.02 -26.14 -17.12
N GLN A 187 -22.83 -25.93 -18.16
CA GLN A 187 -24.30 -25.99 -18.11
C GLN A 187 -24.89 -27.00 -19.09
N SER A 188 -24.38 -27.02 -20.33
CA SER A 188 -24.89 -27.91 -21.38
C SER A 188 -23.86 -28.12 -22.49
N SER A 189 -24.11 -29.11 -23.34
CA SER A 189 -23.28 -29.41 -24.51
C SER A 189 -24.11 -29.51 -25.78
N ILE A 190 -23.53 -29.08 -26.91
CA ILE A 190 -24.17 -29.03 -28.24
C ILE A 190 -23.22 -29.47 -29.36
#